data_AF-A0A9P5KYJ0-F1
#
_entry.id   AF-A0A9P5KYJ0-F1
#
_cell.length_a   1.000
_cell.length_b   1.000
_cell.length_c   1.000
_cell.angle_alpha   90.00
_cell.angle_beta   90.00
_cell.angle_gamma   90.00
#
_symmetry.space_group_name_H-M   'P 1'
#
loop_
_entity.id
_entity.type
_entity.pdbx_description
1 polymer ?
#
loop_
_entity_poly.entity_id
_entity_poly.type
_entity_poly.pdbx_seq_one_letter_code
_entity_poly.pdbx_strand_id
1 'polypeptide(L)'
;MHETAAVLKEFEIKPARVGRPRADPYNRLLSRLYEALVFLLLLGQSRGEHTSRTFYLDESTVTRRRFLQNLAYMCDFEKGGKTCTAIGLQECETCYRLWLASNEENGQTKEFLQKVLLSLQKISEDPEVEEATDKIGALSEL
;
A
#
# COMPACT_ATOMS: atom_id res chain seq x y z
N MET A 1 3.32 -30.39 -13.00
CA MET A 1 4.47 -29.47 -12.84
C MET A 1 5.18 -29.10 -14.15
N HIS A 2 4.69 -29.50 -15.33
CA HIS A 2 5.37 -29.23 -16.60
C HIS A 2 4.95 -27.93 -17.31
N GLU A 3 3.87 -27.30 -16.87
CA GLU A 3 3.24 -26.17 -17.57
C GLU A 3 3.88 -24.81 -17.20
N THR A 4 4.35 -24.64 -15.96
CA THR A 4 4.99 -23.39 -15.49
C THR A 4 6.37 -23.15 -16.09
N ALA A 5 7.10 -24.20 -16.43
CA ALA A 5 8.42 -24.10 -17.07
C ALA A 5 8.35 -23.64 -18.53
N ALA A 6 7.25 -23.93 -19.23
CA ALA A 6 7.04 -23.49 -20.61
C ALA A 6 6.75 -21.98 -20.67
N VAL A 7 5.92 -21.47 -19.75
CA VAL A 7 5.57 -20.05 -19.65
C VAL A 7 6.80 -19.18 -19.36
N LEU A 8 7.68 -19.61 -18.45
CA LEU A 8 8.91 -18.87 -18.12
C LEU A 8 9.88 -18.78 -19.31
N LYS A 9 9.88 -19.79 -20.20
CA LYS A 9 10.72 -19.83 -21.40
C LYS A 9 10.25 -18.84 -22.48
N GLU A 10 8.95 -18.52 -22.48
CA GLU A 10 8.32 -17.58 -23.41
C GLU A 10 8.65 -16.12 -23.05
N PHE A 11 8.95 -15.86 -21.77
CA PHE A 11 9.38 -14.54 -21.26
C PHE A 11 10.91 -14.38 -21.17
N GLU A 12 11.70 -15.30 -21.72
CA GLU A 12 13.15 -15.13 -21.81
C GLU A 12 13.48 -13.96 -22.77
N ILE A 13 13.70 -12.77 -22.19
CA ILE A 13 14.14 -11.58 -22.92
C ILE A 13 15.58 -11.83 -23.39
N LYS A 14 15.74 -12.27 -24.64
CA LYS A 14 17.05 -12.36 -25.29
C LYS A 14 17.58 -10.93 -25.48
N PRO A 15 18.75 -10.57 -24.93
CA PRO A 15 19.29 -9.23 -25.09
C PRO A 15 19.74 -9.02 -26.54
N ALA A 16 18.82 -8.56 -27.38
CA ALA A 16 19.13 -8.12 -28.73
C ALA A 16 19.71 -6.70 -28.66
N ARG A 17 20.76 -6.42 -29.45
CA ARG A 17 21.25 -5.05 -29.59
C ARG A 17 20.20 -4.22 -30.31
N VAL A 18 19.49 -3.40 -29.56
CA VAL A 18 18.55 -2.41 -30.10
C VAL A 18 19.31 -1.12 -30.44
N GLY A 19 19.37 -0.80 -31.74
CA GLY A 19 19.96 0.44 -32.23
C GLY A 19 21.47 0.45 -32.42
N ARG A 20 21.98 1.57 -32.95
CA ARG A 20 23.41 1.77 -33.20
C ARG A 20 24.15 2.03 -31.88
N PRO A 21 25.36 1.45 -31.68
CA PRO A 21 26.19 1.76 -30.50
C PRO A 21 26.43 3.26 -30.38
N ARG A 22 26.09 3.84 -29.21
CA ARG A 22 26.26 5.27 -28.94
C ARG A 22 27.68 5.53 -28.44
N ALA A 23 28.60 5.76 -29.38
CA ALA A 23 30.01 6.02 -29.10
C ALA A 23 30.29 7.48 -28.66
N ASP A 24 29.47 8.43 -29.13
CA ASP A 24 29.62 9.84 -28.78
C ASP A 24 29.19 10.14 -27.32
N PRO A 25 30.05 10.78 -26.49
CA PRO A 25 29.74 11.04 -25.09
C PRO A 25 28.48 11.86 -24.84
N TYR A 26 28.23 12.89 -25.68
CA TYR A 26 27.10 13.79 -25.52
C TYR A 26 25.77 13.10 -25.86
N ASN A 27 25.72 12.42 -27.01
CA ASN A 27 24.56 11.62 -27.41
C ASN A 27 24.29 10.45 -26.44
N ARG A 28 25.34 9.86 -25.87
CA ARG A 28 25.20 8.82 -24.84
C ARG A 28 24.54 9.38 -23.57
N LEU A 29 24.93 10.56 -23.13
CA LEU A 29 24.31 11.22 -21.97
C LEU A 29 22.84 11.56 -22.23
N LEU A 30 22.55 12.23 -23.35
CA LEU A 30 21.19 12.60 -23.73
C LEU A 30 20.28 11.39 -23.82
N SER A 31 20.74 10.33 -24.49
CA SER A 31 19.92 9.14 -24.68
C SER A 31 19.57 8.44 -23.36
N ARG A 32 20.51 8.36 -22.40
CA ARG A 32 20.23 7.81 -21.06
C ARG A 32 19.19 8.64 -20.31
N LEU A 33 19.27 9.97 -20.42
CA LEU A 33 18.31 10.87 -19.80
C LEU A 33 16.91 10.68 -20.40
N TYR A 34 16.80 10.73 -21.72
CA TYR A 34 15.50 10.62 -22.39
C TYR A 34 14.89 9.23 -22.29
N GLU A 35 15.69 8.16 -22.30
CA GLU A 35 15.19 6.80 -22.04
C GLU A 35 14.57 6.72 -20.63
N ALA A 36 15.28 7.21 -19.60
CA ALA A 36 14.76 7.21 -18.24
C ALA A 36 13.47 8.06 -18.11
N LEU A 37 13.40 9.21 -18.79
CA LEU A 37 12.21 10.07 -18.79
C LEU A 37 11.01 9.41 -19.49
N VAL A 38 11.23 8.74 -20.62
CA VAL A 38 10.18 7.99 -21.33
C VAL A 38 9.68 6.84 -20.47
N PHE A 39 10.59 6.07 -19.84
CA PHE A 39 10.19 5.02 -18.91
C PHE A 39 9.41 5.57 -17.72
N LEU A 40 9.82 6.72 -17.16
CA LEU A 40 9.12 7.36 -16.06
C LEU A 40 7.71 7.82 -16.48
N LEU A 41 7.56 8.37 -17.68
CA LEU A 41 6.27 8.78 -18.25
C LEU A 41 5.32 7.59 -18.43
N LEU A 42 5.83 6.49 -19.00
CA LEU A 42 5.06 5.26 -19.21
C LEU A 42 4.64 4.63 -17.87
N LEU A 43 5.55 4.58 -16.89
CA LEU A 43 5.26 4.08 -15.55
C LEU A 43 4.35 5.01 -14.75
N GLY A 44 4.32 6.31 -15.06
CA GLY A 44 3.42 7.28 -14.43
C GLY A 44 1.95 6.88 -14.57
N GLN A 45 1.57 6.30 -15.70
CA GLN A 45 0.21 5.79 -15.95
C GLN A 45 -0.17 4.61 -15.03
N SER A 46 0.82 3.78 -14.67
CA SER A 46 0.60 2.61 -13.81
C SER A 46 0.56 2.93 -12.31
N ARG A 47 1.10 4.08 -11.90
CA ARG A 47 1.27 4.47 -10.50
C ARG A 47 0.11 5.30 -9.93
N GLY A 48 -0.85 5.68 -10.77
CA GLY A 48 -1.90 6.64 -10.41
C GLY A 48 -1.33 8.05 -10.17
N GLU A 49 -2.21 9.04 -10.04
CA GLU A 49 -1.84 10.41 -9.66
C GLU A 49 -1.13 10.37 -8.30
N HIS A 50 0.14 10.82 -8.23
CA HIS A 50 0.82 10.99 -6.95
C HIS A 50 0.12 12.13 -6.20
N THR A 51 -0.90 11.78 -5.43
CA THR A 51 -1.60 12.72 -4.58
C THR A 51 -0.65 13.12 -3.47
N SER A 52 -0.13 14.35 -3.57
CA SER A 52 0.55 14.99 -2.45
C SER A 52 -0.41 14.98 -1.26
N ARG A 53 0.15 14.83 -0.05
CA ARG A 53 -0.61 14.77 1.19
C ARG A 53 -1.55 15.99 1.25
N THR A 54 -2.85 15.76 1.07
CA THR A 54 -3.85 16.80 1.22
C THR A 54 -3.78 17.31 2.66
N PHE A 55 -3.67 18.64 2.82
CA PHE A 55 -3.63 19.29 4.13
C PHE A 55 -5.03 19.49 4.73
N TYR A 56 -6.07 19.27 3.93
CA TYR A 56 -7.49 19.32 4.32
C TYR A 56 -8.04 17.89 4.45
N LEU A 57 -7.54 17.15 5.43
CA LEU A 57 -8.06 15.82 5.76
C LEU A 57 -9.02 15.98 6.94
N ASP A 58 -10.25 15.51 6.76
CA ASP A 58 -11.21 15.35 7.84
C ASP A 58 -10.57 14.51 8.98
N GLU A 59 -10.90 14.81 10.24
CA GLU A 59 -10.28 14.15 11.42
C GLU A 59 -10.41 12.62 11.34
N SER A 60 -11.52 12.14 10.78
CA SER A 60 -11.77 10.71 10.51
C SER A 60 -10.70 10.11 9.57
N THR A 61 -10.34 10.84 8.51
CA THR A 61 -9.38 10.41 7.49
C THR A 61 -7.94 10.48 8.00
N VAL A 62 -7.61 11.48 8.82
CA VAL A 62 -6.30 11.57 9.51
C VAL A 62 -6.14 10.38 10.46
N THR A 63 -7.17 10.09 11.25
CA THR A 63 -7.18 8.99 12.21
C THR A 63 -7.06 7.63 11.52
N ARG A 64 -7.86 7.38 10.47
CA ARG A 64 -7.76 6.18 9.63
C ARG A 64 -6.36 6.01 9.05
N ARG A 65 -5.77 7.08 8.53
CA ARG A 65 -4.42 7.04 7.95
C ARG A 65 -3.35 6.76 8.99
N ARG A 66 -3.44 7.36 10.18
CA ARG A 66 -2.51 7.11 11.30
C ARG A 66 -2.60 5.67 11.77
N PHE A 67 -3.82 5.13 11.86
CA PHE A 67 -4.03 3.72 12.17
C PHE A 67 -3.36 2.81 11.14
N LEU A 68 -3.58 3.04 9.85
CA LEU A 68 -2.96 2.23 8.78
C LEU A 68 -1.44 2.36 8.72
N GLN A 69 -0.88 3.54 9.02
CA GLN A 69 0.57 3.72 9.11
C GLN A 69 1.17 2.93 10.28
N ASN A 70 0.51 2.94 11.44
CA ASN A 70 0.92 2.14 12.59
C ASN A 70 0.79 0.63 12.28
N LEU A 71 -0.22 0.24 11.50
CA LEU A 71 -0.41 -1.14 11.07
C LEU A 71 0.67 -1.58 10.07
N ALA A 72 1.08 -0.68 9.17
CA ALA A 72 2.17 -0.94 8.22
C ALA A 72 3.51 -1.19 8.94
N TYR A 73 3.72 -0.60 10.12
CA TYR A 73 4.89 -0.91 10.95
C TYR A 73 4.94 -2.37 11.43
N MET A 74 3.79 -3.04 11.52
CA MET A 74 3.74 -4.47 11.84
C MET A 74 4.06 -5.37 10.64
N CYS A 75 4.05 -4.82 9.42
CA CYS A 75 4.47 -5.55 8.23
C CYS A 75 6.00 -5.51 8.18
N ASP A 76 6.62 -6.68 8.21
CA ASP A 76 8.06 -6.83 8.34
C ASP A 76 8.84 -5.97 7.33
N PHE A 77 9.92 -5.33 7.78
CA PHE A 77 10.73 -4.44 6.96
C PHE A 77 11.54 -5.21 5.92
N GLU A 78 11.85 -6.49 6.20
CA GLU A 78 12.67 -7.34 5.34
C GLU A 78 11.81 -8.10 4.31
N LYS A 79 12.00 -7.77 3.03
CA LYS A 79 11.34 -8.47 1.93
C LYS A 79 11.83 -9.92 1.87
N GLY A 80 10.92 -10.87 2.10
CA GLY A 80 11.19 -12.30 1.93
C GLY A 80 11.67 -13.04 3.18
N GLY A 81 11.55 -12.45 4.37
CA GLY A 81 11.79 -13.14 5.63
C GLY A 81 10.74 -14.23 5.93
N LYS A 82 11.08 -15.15 6.84
CA LYS A 82 10.14 -16.15 7.41
C LYS A 82 8.92 -15.49 8.08
N THR A 83 9.14 -14.29 8.58
CA THR A 83 8.18 -13.42 9.28
C THR A 83 7.49 -12.41 8.36
N CYS A 84 7.64 -12.51 7.04
CA CYS A 84 7.02 -11.59 6.10
C CYS A 84 5.48 -11.63 6.23
N THR A 85 4.93 -10.55 6.77
CA THR A 85 3.50 -10.34 6.98
C THR A 85 3.01 -9.25 6.03
N ALA A 86 1.95 -9.55 5.28
CA ALA A 86 1.25 -8.59 4.46
C ALA A 86 -0.16 -8.40 5.02
N ILE A 87 -0.59 -7.14 5.13
CA ILE A 87 -1.91 -6.81 5.62
C ILE A 87 -2.70 -6.12 4.50
N GLY A 88 -3.84 -6.70 4.13
CA GLY A 88 -4.82 -6.12 3.22
C GLY A 88 -5.99 -5.53 4.00
N LEU A 89 -6.45 -4.34 3.60
CA LEU A 89 -7.68 -3.76 4.10
C LEU A 89 -8.77 -3.90 3.03
N GLN A 90 -9.90 -4.49 3.41
CA GLN A 90 -11.10 -4.50 2.60
C GLN A 90 -12.17 -3.66 3.30
N GLU A 91 -12.69 -2.67 2.59
CA GLU A 91 -13.82 -1.84 3.02
C GLU A 91 -15.12 -2.59 2.66
N CYS A 92 -15.95 -2.87 3.66
CA CYS A 92 -17.30 -3.40 3.50
C CYS A 92 -18.31 -2.37 4.03
N GLU A 93 -19.58 -2.52 3.65
CA GLU A 93 -20.65 -1.55 3.99
C GLU A 93 -20.81 -1.29 5.49
N THR A 94 -20.52 -2.29 6.34
CA THR A 94 -20.73 -2.21 7.79
C THR A 94 -19.45 -2.31 8.60
N CYS A 95 -18.33 -2.72 8.00
CA CYS A 95 -17.08 -2.93 8.72
C CYS A 95 -15.85 -2.92 7.81
N TYR A 96 -14.69 -2.75 8.42
CA TYR A 96 -13.41 -2.99 7.76
C TYR A 96 -12.94 -4.41 8.04
N ARG A 97 -12.67 -5.19 6.99
CA ARG A 97 -12.08 -6.52 7.10
C ARG A 97 -10.58 -6.43 6.85
N LEU A 98 -9.79 -6.87 7.83
CA LEU A 98 -8.34 -6.95 7.74
C LEU A 98 -7.93 -8.37 7.36
N TRP A 99 -7.24 -8.50 6.24
CA TRP A 99 -6.65 -9.74 5.75
C TRP A 99 -5.18 -9.78 6.16
N LEU A 100 -4.77 -10.80 6.90
CA LEU A 100 -3.38 -11.04 7.26
C LEU A 100 -2.86 -12.22 6.46
N ALA A 101 -1.82 -12.01 5.67
CA ALA A 101 -1.05 -13.05 5.02
C ALA A 101 0.31 -13.15 5.71
N SER A 102 0.73 -14.36 6.05
CA SER A 102 2.03 -14.64 6.66
C SER A 102 2.65 -15.86 5.98
N ASN A 103 3.96 -15.84 5.77
CA ASN A 103 4.67 -16.94 5.11
C ASN A 103 4.82 -18.17 6.03
N GLU A 104 4.97 -17.95 7.34
CA GLU A 104 4.94 -18.99 8.37
C GLU A 104 3.79 -18.74 9.35
N GLU A 105 3.31 -19.79 10.03
CA GLU A 105 2.28 -19.69 11.06
C GLU A 105 2.83 -18.99 12.33
N ASN A 106 2.89 -17.67 12.30
CA ASN A 106 3.20 -16.86 13.48
C ASN A 106 1.92 -16.58 14.28
N GLY A 107 1.52 -17.55 15.11
CA GLY A 107 0.35 -17.41 16.00
C GLY A 107 0.39 -16.15 16.87
N GLN A 108 1.58 -15.71 17.27
CA GLN A 108 1.80 -14.51 18.08
C GLN A 108 1.33 -13.22 17.39
N THR A 109 1.53 -13.08 16.08
CA THR A 109 1.12 -11.89 15.32
C THR A 109 -0.39 -11.79 15.21
N LYS A 110 -1.07 -12.92 14.99
CA LYS A 110 -2.53 -12.99 14.96
C LYS A 110 -3.13 -12.61 16.32
N GLU A 111 -2.61 -13.20 17.40
CA GLU A 111 -3.09 -12.91 18.76
C GLU A 111 -2.85 -11.45 19.14
N PHE A 112 -1.68 -10.90 18.80
CA PHE A 112 -1.37 -9.50 19.05
C PHE A 112 -2.32 -8.56 18.31
N LEU A 113 -2.52 -8.79 17.01
CA LEU A 113 -3.45 -7.98 16.22
C LEU A 113 -4.88 -8.09 16.74
N GLN A 114 -5.31 -9.29 17.12
CA GLN A 114 -6.64 -9.50 17.70
C GLN A 114 -6.80 -8.74 19.03
N LYS A 115 -5.80 -8.75 19.92
CA LYS A 115 -5.82 -7.96 21.16
C LYS A 115 -5.93 -6.47 20.89
N VAL A 116 -5.18 -5.94 19.92
CA VAL A 116 -5.23 -4.52 19.54
C VAL A 116 -6.61 -4.15 19.00
N LEU A 117 -7.17 -4.96 18.10
CA LEU A 117 -8.50 -4.70 17.53
C LEU A 117 -9.61 -4.78 18.59
N LEU A 118 -9.53 -5.74 19.52
CA LEU A 118 -10.47 -5.83 20.64
C LEU A 118 -10.37 -4.62 21.58
N SER A 119 -9.16 -4.11 21.84
CA SER A 119 -8.99 -2.88 22.63
C SER A 119 -9.57 -1.66 21.93
N LEU A 120 -9.42 -1.57 20.60
CA LEU A 120 -10.02 -0.49 19.81
C LEU A 120 -11.55 -0.58 19.76
N GLN A 121 -12.10 -1.79 19.68
CA GLN A 121 -13.54 -2.01 19.74
C GLN A 121 -14.12 -1.53 21.07
N LYS A 122 -13.47 -1.84 22.20
CA LYS A 122 -13.91 -1.38 23.53
C LYS A 122 -13.97 0.15 23.62
N ILE A 123 -12.94 0.84 23.11
CA ILE A 123 -12.91 2.31 23.07
C ILE A 123 -14.02 2.87 22.20
N SER A 124 -14.41 2.16 21.13
CA SER A 124 -15.54 2.56 20.27
C SER A 124 -16.91 2.32 20.90
N GLU A 125 -17.00 1.39 21.86
CA GLU A 125 -18.23 1.05 22.59
C GLU A 125 -18.39 1.89 23.88
N ASP A 126 -17.36 2.65 24.28
CA ASP A 126 -17.45 3.59 25.41
C ASP A 126 -18.33 4.80 25.03
N PRO A 127 -19.42 5.07 25.78
CA PRO A 127 -20.50 5.98 25.38
C PRO A 127 -20.19 7.48 25.51
N GLU A 128 -18.97 7.90 25.83
CA GLU A 128 -18.63 9.33 25.96
C GLU A 128 -18.46 10.04 24.61
N VAL A 129 -18.50 9.32 23.48
CA VAL A 129 -18.32 9.90 22.13
C VAL A 129 -19.64 10.20 21.40
N GLU A 130 -20.77 9.60 21.80
CA GLU A 130 -22.09 9.89 21.18
C GLU A 130 -22.59 11.32 21.49
N GLU A 131 -22.18 11.92 22.61
CA GLU A 131 -22.67 13.26 23.00
C GLU A 131 -22.06 14.41 22.16
N ALA A 132 -21.02 14.14 21.36
CA ALA A 132 -20.38 15.11 20.48
C ALA A 132 -20.93 15.08 19.05
N THR A 133 -21.40 13.92 18.57
CA THR A 133 -21.97 13.79 17.22
C THR A 133 -23.37 14.38 17.10
N ASP A 134 -24.15 14.39 18.19
CA ASP A 134 -25.49 15.01 18.22
C ASP A 134 -25.43 16.55 18.16
N LYS A 135 -24.35 17.16 18.68
CA LYS A 135 -24.20 18.63 18.69
C LYS A 135 -23.77 19.19 17.32
N ILE A 136 -23.15 18.38 16.47
CA ILE A 136 -22.74 18.80 15.11
C ILE A 136 -23.93 18.73 14.15
N GLY A 137 -24.83 17.75 14.30
CA GLY A 137 -26.08 17.68 13.52
C GLY A 137 -27.02 18.87 13.77
N ALA A 138 -27.15 19.31 15.03
CA ALA A 138 -28.04 20.40 15.42
C ALA A 138 -27.60 21.81 14.95
N LEU A 139 -26.34 21.98 14.51
CA LEU A 139 -25.84 23.25 13.97
C LEU A 139 -25.90 23.35 12.44
N SER A 140 -26.35 22.28 11.76
CA SER A 140 -26.49 22.25 10.29
C SER A 140 -27.92 22.54 9.79
N GLU A 141 -28.88 22.75 10.69
CA GLU A 141 -30.28 23.08 10.36
C GLU A 141 -30.74 24.49 10.83
N LEU A 142 -29.80 25.41 11.09
CA LEU A 142 -30.05 26.86 11.27
C LEU A 142 -29.26 27.66 10.24
#